data_AF-A0AAW8KTC7-F1
#
_entry.id   AF-A0AAW8KTC7-F1
#
_cell.length_a   1.000
_cell.length_b   1.000
_cell.length_c   1.000
_cell.angle_alpha   90.00
_cell.angle_beta   90.00
_cell.angle_gamma   90.00
#
_symmetry.space_group_name_H-M   'P 1'
#
loop_
_entity.id
_entity.type
_entity.pdbx_description
1 polymer ?
#
loop_
_entity_poly.entity_id
_entity_poly.type
_entity_poly.pdbx_seq_one_letter_code
_entity_poly.pdbx_strand_id
1 'polypeptide(L)'
;MLNDFLKPTLGITVVCVLAGCASSSQYPITDSYGPEPKLPEPKTSLLPTVNIAPAEGWPNGAMPTPAEGLKVKAFAKGLEHPRWLYVLPNGD
;
A
#
# COMPACT_ATOMS: atom_id res chain seq x y z
N MET A 1 38.25 29.67 12.63
CA MET A 1 38.93 29.57 11.32
C MET A 1 38.98 28.14 10.80
N LEU A 2 39.61 27.16 11.48
CA LEU A 2 39.60 25.75 11.02
C LEU A 2 38.22 25.07 11.16
N ASN A 3 37.46 25.40 12.21
CA ASN A 3 36.16 24.80 12.50
C ASN A 3 34.99 25.37 11.67
N ASP A 4 35.19 26.46 10.92
CA ASP A 4 34.15 27.11 10.11
C ASP A 4 34.01 26.44 8.73
N PHE A 5 35.10 25.87 8.21
CA PHE A 5 35.11 25.06 6.97
C PHE A 5 34.80 23.58 7.20
N LEU A 6 34.99 23.07 8.43
CA LEU A 6 34.74 21.67 8.80
C LEU A 6 33.24 21.35 8.95
N LYS A 7 32.43 22.34 9.32
CA LYS A 7 30.97 22.22 9.49
C LYS A 7 30.20 21.98 8.18
N PRO A 8 30.42 22.73 7.08
CA PRO A 8 29.68 22.50 5.83
C PRO A 8 30.09 21.20 5.13
N THR A 9 31.35 20.77 5.24
CA THR A 9 31.83 19.49 4.68
C THR A 9 31.22 18.28 5.39
N LEU A 10 31.06 18.34 6.71
CA LEU A 10 30.36 17.30 7.47
C LEU A 10 28.86 17.24 7.09
N GLY A 11 28.21 18.40 6.94
CA GLY A 11 26.81 18.48 6.52
C GLY A 11 26.56 17.90 5.13
N ILE A 12 27.43 18.20 4.15
CA ILE A 12 27.33 17.66 2.78
C ILE A 12 27.51 16.14 2.77
N THR A 13 28.46 15.61 3.56
CA THR A 13 28.71 14.17 3.62
C THR A 13 27.50 13.41 4.16
N VAL A 14 26.85 13.93 5.20
CA VAL A 14 25.64 13.32 5.78
C VAL A 14 24.48 13.32 4.80
N VAL A 15 24.26 14.42 4.07
CA VAL A 15 23.19 14.50 3.05
C VAL A 15 23.42 13.53 1.89
N CYS A 16 24.66 13.39 1.42
CA CYS A 16 24.99 12.44 0.36
C CYS A 16 24.73 10.97 0.76
N VAL A 17 24.97 10.61 2.03
CA VAL A 17 24.72 9.25 2.53
C VAL A 17 23.21 8.95 2.63
N LEU A 18 22.38 9.94 2.95
CA LEU A 18 20.93 9.76 3.12
C LEU A 18 20.16 9.65 1.78
N ALA A 19 20.68 10.22 0.70
CA ALA A 19 20.01 10.21 -0.62
C ALA A 19 19.94 8.80 -1.27
N GLY A 20 20.76 7.85 -0.84
CA GLY A 20 20.81 6.49 -1.42
C GLY A 20 19.68 5.55 -0.97
N CYS A 21 18.95 5.88 0.10
CA CYS A 21 17.98 4.97 0.71
C CYS A 21 16.57 5.01 0.09
N ALA A 22 16.30 5.89 -0.88
CA ALA A 22 14.98 6.05 -1.49
C ALA A 22 14.92 5.42 -2.90
N SER A 23 14.59 4.13 -3.00
CA SER A 23 14.37 3.45 -4.28
C SER A 23 12.88 3.40 -4.63
N SER A 24 12.49 3.95 -5.79
CA SER A 24 11.12 3.87 -6.34
C SER A 24 10.90 2.60 -7.18
N SER A 25 9.64 2.30 -7.52
CA SER A 25 9.30 1.16 -8.38
C SER A 25 9.82 1.35 -9.81
N GLN A 26 10.48 0.32 -10.35
CA GLN A 26 11.07 0.34 -11.69
C GLN A 26 10.06 -0.03 -12.80
N TYR A 27 8.84 -0.43 -12.43
CA TYR A 27 7.82 -0.95 -13.35
C TYR A 27 6.50 -0.17 -13.23
N PRO A 28 5.77 0.04 -14.34
CA PRO A 28 4.43 0.61 -14.31
C PRO A 28 3.43 -0.38 -13.69
N ILE A 29 2.36 0.14 -13.07
CA ILE A 29 1.32 -0.70 -12.42
C ILE A 29 0.60 -1.64 -13.39
N THR A 30 0.61 -1.31 -14.68
CA THR A 30 0.02 -2.11 -15.76
C THR A 30 0.66 -3.49 -15.91
N ASP A 31 1.92 -3.64 -15.49
CA ASP A 31 2.65 -4.92 -15.59
C ASP A 31 2.28 -5.91 -14.47
N SER A 32 1.52 -5.44 -13.47
CA SER A 32 1.13 -6.23 -12.29
C SER A 32 -0.15 -7.06 -12.48
N TYR A 33 -0.83 -6.96 -13.62
CA TYR A 33 -2.07 -7.69 -13.92
C TYR A 33 -2.13 -8.16 -15.38
N GLY A 34 -3.00 -9.14 -15.67
CA GLY A 34 -3.15 -9.74 -16.99
C GLY A 34 -2.78 -11.22 -17.03
N PRO A 35 -2.80 -11.86 -18.22
CA PRO A 35 -2.52 -13.30 -18.36
C PRO A 35 -1.08 -13.69 -17.99
N GLU A 36 -0.12 -12.77 -18.19
CA GLU A 36 1.30 -12.99 -17.93
C GLU A 36 1.88 -11.77 -17.18
N PRO A 37 1.61 -11.64 -15.87
CA PRO A 37 2.09 -10.52 -15.07
C PRO A 37 3.60 -10.63 -14.83
N LYS A 38 4.32 -9.51 -14.92
CA LYS A 38 5.76 -9.48 -14.66
C LYS A 38 6.01 -9.22 -13.18
N LEU A 39 6.27 -10.28 -12.43
CA LEU A 39 6.55 -10.19 -10.99
C LEU A 39 8.05 -9.93 -10.77
N PRO A 40 8.45 -8.79 -10.16
CA PRO A 40 9.83 -8.56 -9.80
C PRO A 40 10.27 -9.53 -8.69
N GLU A 41 11.55 -9.87 -8.68
CA GLU A 41 12.11 -10.69 -7.60
C GLU A 41 11.94 -10.01 -6.23
N PRO A 42 11.68 -10.79 -5.16
CA PRO A 42 11.61 -10.25 -3.80
C PRO A 42 12.89 -9.50 -3.41
N LYS A 43 12.75 -8.28 -2.90
CA LYS A 43 13.87 -7.50 -2.36
C LYS A 43 13.90 -7.62 -0.84
N THR A 44 15.07 -8.00 -0.30
CA THR A 44 15.30 -8.02 1.15
C THR A 44 16.17 -6.83 1.56
N SER A 45 15.74 -6.07 2.57
CA SER A 45 16.52 -4.98 3.16
C SER A 45 16.57 -5.12 4.68
N LEU A 46 17.63 -4.58 5.30
CA LEU A 46 17.76 -4.57 6.77
C LEU A 46 16.63 -3.78 7.45
N LEU A 47 16.17 -2.70 6.80
CA LEU A 47 15.01 -1.92 7.20
C LEU A 47 13.98 -1.99 6.07
N PRO A 48 12.78 -2.55 6.30
CA PRO A 48 11.75 -2.62 5.27
C PRO A 48 11.14 -1.24 5.02
N THR A 49 10.83 -0.94 3.76
CA THR A 49 9.99 0.21 3.43
C THR A 49 8.53 -0.18 3.62
N VAL A 50 7.81 0.54 4.48
CA VAL A 50 6.40 0.31 4.75
C VAL A 50 5.62 1.54 4.30
N ASN A 51 4.66 1.35 3.40
CA ASN A 51 3.69 2.39 3.00
C ASN A 51 2.29 1.88 3.33
N ILE A 52 1.79 2.21 4.52
CA ILE A 52 0.44 1.82 4.95
C ILE A 52 -0.54 2.84 4.38
N ALA A 53 -1.40 2.39 3.47
CA ALA A 53 -2.53 3.19 3.04
C ALA A 53 -3.50 3.40 4.21
N PRO A 54 -3.96 4.64 4.49
CA PRO A 54 -5.04 4.89 5.45
C PRO A 54 -6.28 4.11 5.03
N ALA A 55 -6.90 3.41 5.99
CA ALA A 55 -8.16 2.74 5.75
C ALA A 55 -9.30 3.77 5.75
N GLU A 56 -9.86 4.08 4.58
CA GLU A 56 -11.06 4.89 4.45
C GLU A 56 -12.30 4.01 4.40
N GLY A 57 -13.20 4.21 5.35
CA GLY A 57 -14.51 3.56 5.36
C GLY A 57 -15.45 4.17 4.33
N TRP A 58 -16.52 3.43 3.99
CA TRP A 58 -17.59 3.95 3.15
C TRP A 58 -18.37 5.06 3.88
N PRO A 59 -18.76 6.15 3.19
CA PRO A 59 -19.69 7.13 3.75
C PRO A 59 -21.02 6.49 4.16
N ASN A 60 -21.73 7.12 5.10
CA ASN A 60 -23.01 6.61 5.57
C ASN A 60 -24.02 6.49 4.42
N GLY A 61 -24.52 5.27 4.20
CA GLY A 61 -25.51 4.98 3.17
C GLY A 61 -24.94 4.81 1.76
N ALA A 62 -23.63 4.95 1.56
CA ALA A 62 -22.99 4.71 0.28
C ALA A 62 -23.11 3.22 -0.10
N MET A 63 -23.37 2.96 -1.39
CA MET A 63 -23.43 1.62 -1.97
C MET A 63 -22.96 1.67 -3.43
N PRO A 64 -22.29 0.63 -3.94
CA PRO A 64 -21.89 0.57 -5.34
C PRO A 64 -23.10 0.41 -6.25
N THR A 65 -22.97 0.86 -7.50
CA THR A 65 -23.97 0.63 -8.54
C THR A 65 -23.98 -0.86 -8.91
N PRO A 66 -25.12 -1.57 -8.82
CA PRO A 66 -25.22 -2.95 -9.28
C PRO A 66 -25.14 -3.03 -10.80
N ALA A 67 -24.77 -4.21 -11.31
CA ALA A 67 -25.03 -4.56 -12.71
C ALA A 67 -26.54 -4.66 -12.98
N GLU A 68 -26.93 -4.63 -14.26
CA GLU A 68 -28.34 -4.72 -14.66
C GLU A 68 -29.02 -5.98 -14.09
N GLY A 69 -30.24 -5.82 -13.59
CA GLY A 69 -31.01 -6.91 -12.98
C GLY A 69 -30.63 -7.26 -11.53
N LEU A 70 -29.57 -6.66 -10.97
CA LEU A 70 -29.11 -6.91 -9.61
C LEU A 70 -29.46 -5.77 -8.63
N LYS A 71 -29.40 -6.07 -7.33
CA LYS A 71 -29.54 -5.09 -6.23
C LYS A 71 -28.43 -5.28 -5.22
N VAL A 72 -27.91 -4.18 -4.68
CA VAL A 72 -26.92 -4.20 -3.59
C VAL A 72 -27.60 -3.85 -2.28
N LYS A 73 -27.33 -4.63 -1.23
CA LYS A 73 -27.77 -4.34 0.16
C LYS A 73 -26.65 -4.73 1.13
N ALA A 74 -26.47 -3.94 2.18
CA ALA A 74 -25.55 -4.30 3.26
C ALA A 74 -26.05 -5.54 4.00
N PHE A 75 -25.20 -6.57 4.10
CA PHE A 75 -25.46 -7.78 4.87
C PHE A 75 -25.19 -7.55 6.37
N ALA A 76 -24.03 -6.99 6.70
CA ALA A 76 -23.62 -6.59 8.05
C ALA A 76 -22.77 -5.31 7.99
N LYS A 77 -22.55 -4.65 9.13
CA LYS A 77 -21.73 -3.44 9.29
C LYS A 77 -20.86 -3.54 10.54
N GLY A 78 -19.80 -2.74 10.63
CA GLY A 78 -18.91 -2.69 11.80
C GLY A 78 -18.00 -3.93 11.94
N LEU A 79 -17.67 -4.57 10.82
CA LEU A 79 -16.75 -5.69 10.81
C LEU A 79 -15.31 -5.18 10.70
N GLU A 80 -14.44 -5.65 11.60
CA GLU A 80 -13.02 -5.32 11.58
C GLU A 80 -12.25 -6.33 10.72
N HIS A 81 -11.87 -5.93 9.51
CA HIS A 81 -11.09 -6.74 8.56
C HIS A 81 -11.69 -8.14 8.25
N PRO A 82 -13.00 -8.25 7.93
CA PRO A 82 -13.59 -9.53 7.56
C PRO A 82 -12.98 -10.05 6.26
N ARG A 83 -12.56 -11.32 6.23
CA ARG A 83 -11.94 -11.93 5.04
C ARG A 83 -12.74 -13.10 4.46
N TRP A 84 -13.51 -13.81 5.28
CA TRP A 84 -14.23 -15.01 4.86
C TRP A 84 -15.67 -14.97 5.38
N LEU A 85 -16.59 -15.46 4.55
CA LEU A 85 -17.95 -15.81 4.93
C LEU A 85 -18.07 -17.33 4.92
N TYR A 86 -18.83 -17.90 5.85
CA TYR A 86 -19.10 -19.33 5.91
C TYR A 86 -20.60 -19.53 6.04
N VAL A 87 -21.18 -20.29 5.11
CA VAL A 87 -22.61 -20.61 5.12
C VAL A 87 -22.82 -21.81 6.02
N LEU A 88 -23.69 -21.67 7.00
CA LEU A 88 -24.02 -22.73 7.95
C LEU A 88 -24.96 -23.76 7.31
N PRO A 89 -24.95 -25.03 7.77
CA PRO A 89 -25.82 -26.09 7.21
C PRO A 89 -27.32 -25.80 7.27
N ASN A 90 -27.75 -24.90 8.17
CA ASN A 90 -29.13 -24.44 8.29
C ASN A 90 -29.50 -23.34 7.28
N GLY A 91 -28.56 -22.89 6.44
CA GLY A 91 -28.80 -21.89 5.38
C GLY A 91 -28.54 -20.44 5.79
N ASP A 92 -27.90 -20.22 6.94
CA ASP A 92 -27.46 -18.89 7.40
C ASP A 92 -26.08 -18.49 6.86
#